data_AF-A0A3N7Z4M8-F1
#
_entry.id   AF-A0A3N7Z4M8-F1
#
_cell.length_a   1.000
_cell.length_b   1.000
_cell.length_c   1.000
_cell.angle_alpha   90.00
_cell.angle_beta   90.00
_cell.angle_gamma   90.00
#
_symmetry.space_group_name_H-M   'P 1'
#
loop_
_entity.id
_entity.type
_entity.pdbx_description
1 polymer ?
#
loop_
_entity_poly.entity_id
_entity_poly.type
_entity_poly.pdbx_seq_one_letter_code
_entity_poly.pdbx_strand_id
1 'polypeptide(L)'
;MNSTQPIETPMTLVEERNTAKTVIIGILTAVFVIAAPIIIGSAGGNYWVRVLDFAMLYVMLALGLNVVVGFAGLLDLGYIAFYAVGAYTAALLSSP
;
A
#
# COMPACT_ATOMS: atom_id res chain seq x y z
N MET A 1 21.65 58.43 21.99
CA MET A 1 20.97 58.63 20.69
C MET A 1 21.07 57.29 19.96
N ASN A 2 20.01 56.49 20.07
CA ASN A 2 20.03 55.06 19.79
C ASN A 2 19.71 54.84 18.30
N SER A 3 20.70 54.41 17.51
CA SER A 3 20.52 54.04 16.10
C SER A 3 19.76 52.71 16.02
N THR A 4 18.45 52.77 15.77
CA THR A 4 17.68 51.60 15.38
C THR A 4 18.03 51.27 13.94
N GLN A 5 18.92 50.29 13.75
CA GLN A 5 19.21 49.73 12.43
C GLN A 5 17.92 49.18 11.84
N PRO A 6 17.60 49.43 10.55
CA PRO A 6 16.42 48.85 9.91
C PRO A 6 16.48 47.32 10.01
N ILE A 7 15.42 46.71 10.56
CA ILE A 7 15.22 45.27 10.49
C ILE A 7 15.03 44.96 9.01
N GLU A 8 16.04 44.36 8.36
CA GLU A 8 15.82 43.66 7.11
C GLU A 8 14.83 42.54 7.45
N THR A 9 13.56 42.77 7.12
CA THR A 9 12.52 41.75 7.13
C THR A 9 13.15 40.53 6.48
N PRO A 10 13.29 39.36 7.15
CA PRO A 10 13.75 38.17 6.47
C PRO A 10 12.72 37.96 5.38
N MET A 11 13.10 38.34 4.16
CA MET A 11 12.29 38.23 2.97
C MET A 11 12.13 36.74 2.86
N THR A 12 10.98 36.29 3.37
CA THR A 12 10.45 34.95 3.41
C THR A 12 11.30 34.02 2.56
N LEU A 13 11.99 33.07 3.20
CA LEU A 13 12.41 31.86 2.49
C LEU A 13 11.11 31.14 2.11
N VAL A 14 10.37 31.69 1.13
CA VAL A 14 9.39 30.96 0.37
C VAL A 14 10.24 29.95 -0.35
N GLU A 15 10.38 28.79 0.28
CA GLU A 15 10.92 27.59 -0.32
C GLU A 15 10.30 27.53 -1.72
N GLU A 16 11.12 27.79 -2.74
CA GLU A 16 10.71 27.75 -4.13
C GLU A 16 10.41 26.28 -4.41
N ARG A 17 9.20 25.86 -4.01
CA ARG A 17 8.71 24.52 -4.22
C ARG A 17 8.61 24.42 -5.73
N ASN A 18 9.63 23.79 -6.31
CA ASN A 18 9.76 23.51 -7.73
C ASN A 18 8.57 22.62 -8.13
N THR A 19 7.41 23.24 -8.28
CA THR A 19 6.13 22.56 -8.45
C THR A 19 6.16 21.81 -9.77
N ALA A 20 6.94 22.29 -10.75
CA ALA A 20 7.32 21.53 -11.93
C ALA A 20 8.03 20.21 -11.61
N LYS A 21 9.04 20.20 -10.72
CA LYS A 21 9.71 18.96 -10.29
C LYS A 21 8.76 18.05 -9.51
N THR A 22 7.93 18.58 -8.61
CA THR A 22 6.94 17.77 -7.87
C THR A 22 5.89 17.16 -8.80
N VAL A 23 5.42 17.91 -9.79
CA VAL A 23 4.46 17.43 -10.79
C VAL A 23 5.12 16.42 -11.73
N ILE A 24 6.35 16.65 -12.17
CA ILE A 24 7.11 15.70 -13.00
C ILE A 24 7.35 14.39 -12.23
N ILE A 25 7.77 14.47 -10.97
CA ILE A 25 7.94 13.30 -10.10
C ILE A 25 6.60 12.59 -9.90
N GLY A 26 5.53 13.33 -9.65
CA GLY A 26 4.18 12.79 -9.49
C GLY A 26 3.65 12.09 -10.75
N ILE A 27 3.90 12.67 -11.93
CA ILE A 27 3.54 12.06 -13.22
C ILE A 27 4.39 10.83 -13.49
N LEU A 28 5.70 10.87 -13.22
CA LEU A 28 6.58 9.71 -13.36
C LEU A 28 6.18 8.56 -12.42
N THR A 29 5.83 8.86 -11.17
CA THR A 29 5.32 7.83 -10.24
C THR A 29 3.97 7.28 -10.70
N ALA A 30 3.05 8.13 -11.15
CA ALA A 30 1.77 7.69 -11.68
C ALA A 30 1.92 6.78 -12.91
N VAL A 31 2.77 7.18 -13.87
CA VAL A 31 3.08 6.39 -15.08
C VAL A 31 3.76 5.08 -14.71
N PHE A 32 4.68 5.09 -13.74
CA PHE A 32 5.33 3.87 -13.25
C PHE A 32 4.33 2.91 -12.60
N VAL A 33 3.40 3.41 -11.77
CA VAL A 33 2.35 2.60 -11.14
C VAL A 33 1.40 2.01 -12.20
N ILE A 34 1.08 2.76 -13.25
CA ILE A 34 0.22 2.30 -14.35
C ILE A 34 0.94 1.28 -15.24
N ALA A 35 2.24 1.47 -15.48
CA ALA A 35 3.05 0.57 -16.30
C ALA A 35 3.45 -0.72 -15.56
N ALA A 36 3.56 -0.69 -14.23
CA ALA A 36 3.91 -1.83 -13.40
C ALA A 36 3.06 -3.10 -13.67
N PRO A 37 1.71 -3.07 -13.65
CA PRO A 37 0.90 -4.26 -13.91
C PRO A 37 1.07 -4.80 -15.34
N ILE A 38 1.34 -3.94 -16.32
CA ILE A 38 1.52 -4.34 -17.73
C ILE A 38 2.86 -5.08 -17.92
N ILE A 39 3.93 -4.55 -17.30
CA ILE A 39 5.26 -5.15 -17.38
C ILE A 39 5.27 -6.50 -16.63
N ILE A 40 4.69 -6.55 -15.43
CA ILE A 40 4.55 -7.77 -14.62
C ILE A 40 3.71 -8.83 -15.36
N GLY A 41 2.63 -8.40 -16.03
CA GLY A 41 1.80 -9.27 -16.87
C GLY A 41 2.55 -9.88 -18.07
N SER A 42 3.39 -9.08 -18.75
CA SER A 42 4.13 -9.51 -19.95
C SER A 42 5.33 -10.44 -19.68
N ALA A 43 5.92 -10.38 -18.47
CA ALA A 43 7.12 -11.14 -18.11
C ALA A 43 6.83 -12.59 -17.61
N GLY A 44 5.58 -13.06 -17.74
CA GLY A 44 5.15 -14.36 -17.20
C GLY A 44 4.67 -14.30 -15.74
N GLY A 45 4.37 -13.11 -15.23
CA GLY A 45 4.19 -12.81 -13.81
C GLY A 45 2.87 -13.21 -13.16
N ASN A 46 1.87 -13.73 -13.89
CA ASN A 46 0.58 -14.08 -13.27
C ASN A 46 0.70 -15.18 -12.19
N TYR A 47 1.63 -16.13 -12.36
CA TYR A 47 1.83 -17.20 -11.38
C TYR A 47 2.45 -16.67 -10.09
N TRP A 48 3.56 -15.92 -10.18
CA TRP A 48 4.26 -15.39 -9.01
C TRP A 48 3.41 -14.37 -8.24
N VAL A 49 2.63 -13.55 -8.95
CA VAL A 49 1.69 -12.62 -8.34
C VAL A 49 0.61 -13.39 -7.57
N ARG A 50 0.02 -14.43 -8.16
CA ARG A 50 -0.99 -15.27 -7.47
C ARG A 50 -0.41 -15.99 -6.26
N VAL A 51 0.82 -16.50 -6.34
CA VAL A 51 1.51 -17.11 -5.20
C VAL A 51 1.73 -16.08 -4.10
N LEU A 52 2.12 -14.86 -4.45
CA LEU A 52 2.32 -13.78 -3.50
C LEU A 52 1.01 -13.33 -2.84
N ASP A 53 -0.09 -13.26 -3.60
CA ASP A 53 -1.43 -12.98 -3.08
C ASP A 53 -1.86 -14.01 -2.04
N PHE A 54 -1.74 -15.31 -2.35
CA PHE A 54 -2.05 -16.37 -1.38
C PHE A 54 -1.11 -16.34 -0.17
N ALA A 55 0.17 -16.04 -0.37
CA ALA A 55 1.13 -15.91 0.73
C ALA A 55 0.75 -14.76 1.67
N MET A 56 0.44 -13.57 1.14
CA MET A 56 0.00 -12.43 1.94
C MET A 56 -1.32 -12.70 2.65
N LEU A 57 -2.27 -13.38 1.99
CA LEU A 57 -3.52 -13.81 2.59
C LEU A 57 -3.26 -14.74 3.80
N TYR A 58 -2.40 -15.75 3.64
CA TYR A 58 -2.07 -16.66 4.73
C TYR A 58 -1.26 -16.01 5.85
N VAL A 59 -0.43 -15.02 5.54
CA VAL A 59 0.25 -14.20 6.55
C VAL A 59 -0.78 -13.40 7.34
N MET A 60 -1.73 -12.74 6.69
CA MET A 60 -2.85 -12.11 7.41
C MET A 60 -3.63 -13.13 8.23
N LEU A 61 -3.79 -14.38 7.75
CA LEU A 61 -4.44 -15.44 8.52
C LEU A 61 -3.68 -15.83 9.79
N ALA A 62 -2.38 -16.03 9.66
CA ALA A 62 -1.53 -16.37 10.78
C ALA A 62 -1.50 -15.22 11.81
N LEU A 63 -1.43 -13.97 11.34
CA LEU A 63 -1.45 -12.78 12.20
C LEU A 63 -2.78 -12.63 12.94
N GLY A 64 -3.92 -12.80 12.26
CA GLY A 64 -5.24 -12.77 12.89
C GLY A 64 -5.38 -13.82 13.99
N LEU A 65 -4.92 -15.05 13.74
CA LEU A 65 -4.88 -16.11 14.74
C LEU A 65 -3.94 -15.78 15.91
N ASN A 66 -2.76 -15.22 15.63
CA ASN A 66 -1.78 -14.85 16.66
C ASN A 66 -2.33 -13.77 17.60
N VAL A 67 -3.06 -12.79 17.07
CA VAL A 67 -3.71 -11.72 17.84
C VAL A 67 -4.87 -12.25 18.69
N VAL A 68 -5.75 -13.07 18.11
CA VAL A 68 -6.91 -13.64 18.82
C VAL A 68 -6.48 -14.57 19.96
N VAL A 69 -5.55 -15.50 19.68
CA VAL A 69 -5.03 -16.43 20.69
C VAL A 69 -4.22 -15.70 21.76
N GLY A 70 -3.47 -14.66 21.36
CA GLY A 70 -2.63 -13.87 22.28
C GLY A 70 -3.40 -13.01 23.27
N PHE A 71 -4.56 -12.43 22.88
CA PHE A 71 -5.32 -11.50 23.73
C PHE A 71 -6.57 -12.12 24.38
N ALA A 72 -7.29 -13.02 23.70
CA ALA A 72 -8.53 -13.60 24.23
C ALA A 72 -8.30 -14.94 24.95
N GLY A 73 -7.13 -15.57 24.79
CA GLY A 73 -6.81 -16.88 25.39
C GLY A 73 -7.67 -18.04 24.88
N LEU A 74 -8.53 -17.80 23.89
CA LEU A 74 -9.46 -18.76 23.29
C LEU A 74 -9.26 -18.76 21.77
N LEU A 75 -9.32 -19.96 21.17
CA LEU A 75 -9.25 -20.17 19.73
C LEU A 75 -10.59 -19.73 19.09
N ASP A 76 -10.71 -18.46 18.70
CA ASP A 76 -11.82 -18.04 17.82
C ASP A 76 -11.46 -18.30 16.35
N LEU A 77 -12.16 -19.25 15.74
CA LEU A 77 -11.93 -19.74 14.39
C LEU A 77 -12.77 -19.00 13.33
N GLY A 78 -13.57 -18.00 13.73
CA GLY A 78 -14.49 -17.30 12.84
C GLY A 78 -13.82 -16.74 11.60
N TYR A 79 -12.59 -16.25 11.75
CA TYR A 79 -11.79 -15.72 10.65
C TYR A 79 -11.47 -16.74 9.53
N ILE A 80 -11.19 -18.01 9.87
CA ILE A 80 -10.96 -19.08 8.87
C ILE A 80 -12.28 -19.48 8.19
N ALA A 81 -13.40 -19.44 8.91
CA ALA A 81 -14.71 -19.72 8.36
C ALA A 81 -15.11 -18.70 7.27
N PHE A 82 -14.88 -17.40 7.51
CA PHE A 82 -15.12 -16.36 6.50
C PHE A 82 -14.17 -16.48 5.29
N TYR A 83 -12.89 -16.83 5.51
CA TYR A 83 -11.97 -17.13 4.42
C TYR A 83 -12.47 -18.28 3.52
N ALA A 84 -12.93 -19.38 4.12
CA ALA A 84 -13.43 -20.54 3.37
C ALA A 84 -14.68 -20.19 2.52
N VAL A 85 -15.61 -19.40 3.07
CA VAL A 85 -16.79 -18.93 2.33
C VAL A 85 -16.39 -18.01 1.16
N GLY A 86 -15.43 -17.11 1.38
CA GLY A 86 -14.87 -16.26 0.34
C GLY A 86 -14.17 -17.05 -0.77
N ALA A 87 -13.36 -18.05 -0.42
CA ALA A 87 -12.68 -18.91 -1.38
C ALA A 87 -13.67 -19.76 -2.19
N TYR A 88 -14.72 -20.28 -1.54
CA TYR A 88 -15.76 -21.06 -2.20
C TYR A 88 -16.57 -20.22 -3.19
N THR A 89 -16.99 -19.02 -2.78
CA THR A 89 -17.72 -18.09 -3.67
C THR A 89 -16.85 -17.63 -4.83
N ALA A 90 -15.58 -17.31 -4.59
CA ALA A 90 -14.62 -17.00 -5.64
C ALA A 90 -14.40 -18.18 -6.60
N ALA A 91 -14.34 -19.42 -6.10
CA ALA A 91 -14.23 -20.62 -6.92
C ALA A 91 -15.47 -20.84 -7.79
N LEU A 92 -16.67 -20.60 -7.29
CA LEU A 92 -17.91 -20.66 -8.08
C LEU A 92 -17.99 -19.56 -9.13
N LEU A 93 -17.53 -18.35 -8.83
CA LEU A 93 -17.57 -17.24 -9.78
C LEU A 93 -16.44 -17.31 -10.82
N SER A 94 -15.33 -17.96 -10.47
CA SER A 94 -14.19 -18.21 -11.35
C SER A 94 -14.26 -19.55 -12.06
N SER A 95 -15.23 -20.41 -11.75
CA SER A 95 -15.43 -21.66 -12.49
C SER A 95 -16.05 -21.33 -13.86
N PRO A 96 -15.53 -21.91 -14.97
CA PRO A 96 -16.06 -21.67 -16.32
C PRO A 96 -17.55 -22.03 -16.48
#